data_AF-A0A2D5E1Y0-F1
#
_entry.id   AF-A0A2D5E1Y0-F1
#
_cell.length_a   1.000
_cell.length_b   1.000
_cell.length_c   1.000
_cell.angle_alpha   90.00
_cell.angle_beta   90.00
_cell.angle_gamma   90.00
#
_symmetry.space_group_name_H-M   'P 1'
#
loop_
_entity.id
_entity.type
_entity.pdbx_description
1 polymer ?
#
loop_
_entity_poly.entity_id
_entity_poly.type
_entity_poly.pdbx_seq_one_letter_code
_entity_poly.pdbx_strand_id
1 'polypeptide(L)'
;MVTVSNESMPLMNPGSASCRQDSRPPGFPTKLPQSDSYGLTRGCSPVPEIHSTDETTETPLPGSRENHSPDAKDLHSDPDMPDPAIIHHPDDLREFHGGTFVPTMGALHEGHLSLIQTASQHPGPVLASIFVNPTQFSPDEDFDAYPRGLDQDASLAAEAGCDAIYAPSPETIYPEGPEAAVAAAAAFPLPPAAIRPGLEDADRPHFFGGVCLIVQRLLQHARPARAIFGEKDWQQLQVIDAMVAADSELSDIAIIPAATMRDSDGLAKSSRNTRIPPSERDRALGLGRALQVAHAAQHPATAESMMRDTLDAHDLDIGYAVIRNPRTLLPVTDFTEPARALIAAVLRWDGGSVRLIDNRAMTVWR
;
A
#
# COMPACT_ATOMS: atom_id res chain seq x y z
N MET A 1 -50.12 -7.53 31.58
CA MET A 1 -51.36 -8.34 31.59
C MET A 1 -51.18 -9.41 30.52
N VAL A 2 -51.00 -10.67 30.92
CA VAL A 2 -51.30 -11.95 30.18
C VAL A 2 -50.45 -12.20 28.91
N THR A 3 -49.33 -12.96 28.99
CA THR A 3 -49.11 -14.42 28.66
C THR A 3 -49.41 -14.79 27.19
N VAL A 4 -48.62 -15.60 26.46
CA VAL A 4 -48.43 -17.08 26.51
C VAL A 4 -47.18 -17.46 25.66
N SER A 5 -46.13 -18.11 26.19
CA SER A 5 -45.75 -19.56 26.19
C SER A 5 -45.54 -20.24 24.82
N ASN A 6 -44.31 -20.73 24.55
CA ASN A 6 -43.85 -22.15 24.40
C ASN A 6 -43.68 -22.51 22.91
N GLU A 7 -42.62 -23.18 22.43
CA GLU A 7 -42.19 -24.55 22.75
C GLU A 7 -40.82 -24.89 22.12
N SER A 8 -40.24 -26.00 22.58
CA SER A 8 -38.85 -26.46 22.44
C SER A 8 -38.64 -27.53 21.33
N MET A 9 -37.45 -27.54 20.70
CA MET A 9 -36.57 -28.65 20.18
C MET A 9 -37.16 -29.97 19.58
N PRO A 10 -36.44 -30.79 18.74
CA PRO A 10 -34.97 -30.98 18.66
C PRO A 10 -34.35 -31.24 17.25
N LEU A 11 -33.02 -31.39 17.30
CA LEU A 11 -32.03 -31.84 16.30
C LEU A 11 -32.38 -33.14 15.53
N MET A 12 -31.97 -33.21 14.25
CA MET A 12 -31.50 -34.44 13.61
C MET A 12 -30.47 -34.17 12.51
N ASN A 13 -29.39 -34.94 12.56
CA ASN A 13 -28.27 -35.03 11.62
C ASN A 13 -28.52 -36.24 10.70
N PRO A 14 -28.16 -36.18 9.41
CA PRO A 14 -27.31 -37.24 8.83
C PRO A 14 -26.24 -36.62 7.90
N GLY A 15 -25.01 -37.11 7.84
CA GLY A 15 -24.65 -38.50 7.61
C GLY A 15 -24.20 -38.67 6.15
N SER A 16 -22.87 -38.74 6.00
CA SER A 16 -22.06 -39.04 4.81
C SER A 16 -22.64 -39.98 3.75
N ALA A 17 -22.41 -39.69 2.46
CA ALA A 17 -22.16 -40.71 1.42
C ALA A 17 -21.41 -40.12 0.22
N SER A 18 -20.29 -40.75 -0.13
CA SER A 18 -19.51 -40.50 -1.35
C SER A 18 -20.21 -41.04 -2.59
N CYS A 19 -20.02 -40.43 -3.75
CA CYS A 19 -20.09 -41.15 -5.01
C CYS A 19 -19.16 -40.54 -6.06
N ARG A 20 -18.19 -41.35 -6.52
CA ARG A 20 -17.34 -41.11 -7.67
C ARG A 20 -18.18 -41.18 -8.95
N GLN A 21 -17.96 -40.28 -9.90
CA GLN A 21 -18.23 -40.56 -11.30
C GLN A 21 -17.07 -40.07 -12.17
N ASP A 22 -16.26 -41.04 -12.59
CA ASP A 22 -15.48 -41.02 -13.82
C ASP A 22 -16.41 -40.99 -15.03
N SER A 23 -16.11 -40.16 -16.02
CA SER A 23 -16.39 -40.44 -17.45
C SER A 23 -15.74 -39.41 -18.38
N ARG A 24 -14.63 -39.79 -19.01
CA ARG A 24 -14.24 -39.32 -20.37
C ARG A 24 -14.80 -40.32 -21.40
N PRO A 25 -15.10 -39.89 -22.64
CA PRO A 25 -14.19 -40.16 -23.78
C PRO A 25 -14.35 -39.15 -24.97
N PRO A 26 -13.73 -39.32 -26.16
CA PRO A 26 -12.58 -40.12 -26.59
C PRO A 26 -11.44 -39.31 -27.29
N GLY A 27 -10.25 -39.93 -27.41
CA GLY A 27 -9.15 -39.53 -28.33
C GLY A 27 -9.42 -39.94 -29.79
N PHE A 28 -8.77 -39.35 -30.81
CA PHE A 28 -7.47 -39.72 -31.43
C PHE A 28 -7.34 -38.88 -32.75
N PRO A 29 -6.20 -38.83 -33.49
CA PRO A 29 -4.91 -39.47 -33.29
C PRO A 29 -3.66 -38.55 -33.39
N THR A 30 -2.55 -39.23 -33.14
CA THR A 30 -1.12 -38.87 -33.08
C THR A 30 -0.39 -38.63 -34.41
N LYS A 31 0.68 -37.82 -34.31
CA LYS A 31 2.01 -37.86 -34.97
C LYS A 31 2.12 -37.76 -36.51
N LEU A 32 3.00 -36.86 -36.95
CA LEU A 32 3.97 -37.06 -38.05
C LEU A 32 5.26 -36.24 -37.76
N PRO A 33 6.40 -36.52 -38.43
CA PRO A 33 7.75 -36.46 -37.87
C PRO A 33 8.61 -35.30 -38.40
N GLN A 34 9.87 -35.30 -37.95
CA GLN A 34 10.98 -34.42 -38.34
C GLN A 34 11.35 -34.48 -39.83
N SER A 35 12.20 -33.49 -40.19
CA SER A 35 13.09 -33.32 -41.35
C SER A 35 12.48 -32.83 -42.67
N ASP A 36 12.85 -31.62 -43.08
CA ASP A 36 13.85 -31.50 -44.14
C ASP A 36 14.57 -30.14 -44.15
N SER A 37 15.87 -30.26 -44.33
CA SER A 37 16.87 -29.26 -44.62
C SER A 37 16.61 -28.53 -45.94
N TYR A 38 16.64 -27.20 -45.93
CA TYR A 38 17.12 -26.42 -47.07
C TYR A 38 18.10 -25.37 -46.57
N GLY A 39 19.38 -25.61 -46.88
CA GLY A 39 20.40 -24.61 -46.81
C GLY A 39 20.25 -23.60 -47.94
N LEU A 40 20.44 -22.32 -47.62
CA LEU A 40 20.89 -21.31 -48.56
C LEU A 40 21.89 -20.42 -47.85
N THR A 41 23.14 -20.67 -48.22
CA THR A 41 24.34 -19.89 -47.93
C THR A 41 24.33 -18.51 -48.59
N ARG A 42 25.18 -17.62 -48.04
CA ARG A 42 25.75 -16.35 -48.57
C ARG A 42 24.98 -15.11 -48.09
N GLY A 43 25.61 -14.07 -47.54
CA GLY A 43 27.02 -13.73 -47.46
C GLY A 43 27.26 -12.63 -46.42
N CYS A 44 28.49 -12.62 -45.92
CA CYS A 44 29.02 -11.69 -44.94
C CYS A 44 29.73 -10.53 -45.66
N SER A 45 29.82 -9.37 -44.97
CA SER A 45 30.70 -8.20 -45.15
C SER A 45 30.02 -6.90 -45.62
N PRO A 46 30.58 -5.70 -45.29
CA PRO A 46 31.15 -5.30 -44.01
C PRO A 46 30.65 -3.90 -43.55
N VAL A 47 30.87 -3.61 -42.26
CA VAL A 47 30.73 -2.29 -41.64
C VAL A 47 31.87 -1.37 -42.12
N PRO A 48 31.64 -0.08 -42.43
CA PRO A 48 32.72 0.88 -42.60
C PRO A 48 33.05 1.58 -41.26
N GLU A 49 34.31 1.44 -40.84
CA GLU A 49 34.98 2.36 -39.93
C GLU A 49 35.10 3.75 -40.57
N ILE A 50 34.85 4.82 -39.81
CA ILE A 50 35.22 6.17 -40.20
C ILE A 50 36.00 6.80 -39.05
N HIS A 51 37.24 7.16 -39.34
CA HIS A 51 38.16 7.87 -38.48
C HIS A 51 37.74 9.34 -38.26
N SER A 52 38.06 9.78 -37.03
CA SER A 52 38.28 11.14 -36.54
C SER A 52 38.73 12.17 -37.58
N THR A 53 38.12 13.37 -37.50
CA THR A 53 38.83 14.65 -37.58
C THR A 53 38.22 15.64 -36.58
N ASP A 54 39.11 16.25 -35.81
CA ASP A 54 38.93 17.30 -34.83
C ASP A 54 38.86 18.67 -35.55
N GLU A 55 38.00 19.59 -35.11
CA GLU A 55 38.24 21.06 -35.01
C GLU A 55 36.96 21.84 -34.65
N THR A 56 36.92 22.25 -33.37
CA THR A 56 36.52 23.56 -32.81
C THR A 56 35.39 24.39 -33.45
N THR A 57 34.36 24.70 -32.65
CA THR A 57 34.06 26.09 -32.22
C THR A 57 33.13 26.06 -31.00
N GLU A 58 33.61 26.58 -29.87
CA GLU A 58 32.85 26.82 -28.66
C GLU A 58 31.91 28.04 -28.82
N THR A 59 30.69 27.94 -28.29
CA THR A 59 29.89 29.11 -27.89
C THR A 59 29.11 28.70 -26.63
N PRO A 60 29.27 29.39 -25.49
CA PRO A 60 28.74 28.90 -24.21
C PRO A 60 27.25 29.25 -24.04
N LEU A 61 26.44 28.24 -23.71
CA LEU A 61 25.08 28.39 -23.21
C LEU A 61 25.10 28.60 -21.68
N PRO A 62 24.23 29.44 -21.10
CA PRO A 62 24.30 29.81 -19.70
C PRO A 62 23.70 28.74 -18.78
N GLY A 63 24.52 28.25 -17.84
CA GLY A 63 24.15 27.92 -16.46
C GLY A 63 23.06 26.86 -16.23
N SER A 64 23.38 25.58 -16.38
CA SER A 64 22.67 24.51 -15.68
C SER A 64 23.02 24.58 -14.19
N ARG A 65 22.06 24.98 -13.35
CA ARG A 65 22.14 24.77 -11.90
C ARG A 65 22.18 23.28 -11.64
N GLU A 66 23.30 22.79 -11.11
CA GLU A 66 23.39 21.46 -10.54
C GLU A 66 22.43 21.37 -9.36
N ASN A 67 21.34 20.61 -9.51
CA ASN A 67 20.53 20.17 -8.39
C ASN A 67 21.33 19.09 -7.63
N HIS A 68 22.14 19.53 -6.67
CA HIS A 68 22.59 18.64 -5.60
C HIS A 68 21.34 18.21 -4.81
N SER A 69 20.96 16.93 -4.93
CA SER A 69 20.16 16.28 -3.88
C SER A 69 20.95 16.35 -2.59
N PRO A 70 20.37 16.82 -1.47
CA PRO A 70 21.07 16.73 -0.21
C PRO A 70 21.12 15.24 0.19
N ASP A 71 22.33 14.73 0.36
CA ASP A 71 22.57 13.46 1.02
C ASP A 71 21.88 13.47 2.40
N ALA A 72 21.11 12.43 2.67
CA ALA A 72 20.33 12.23 3.90
C ALA A 72 21.22 11.88 5.10
N LYS A 73 22.23 12.71 5.41
CA LYS A 73 23.14 12.50 6.56
C LYS A 73 23.30 13.67 7.52
N ASP A 74 22.68 14.81 7.27
CA ASP A 74 22.68 15.93 8.22
C ASP A 74 21.28 16.17 8.79
N LEU A 75 20.74 15.16 9.51
CA LEU A 75 19.73 15.40 10.54
C LEU A 75 20.49 15.93 11.76
N HIS A 76 20.81 17.22 11.75
CA HIS A 76 21.24 17.90 12.96
C HIS A 76 20.01 18.02 13.88
N SER A 77 19.94 17.16 14.89
CA SER A 77 19.06 17.33 16.04
C SER A 77 19.38 18.68 16.67
N ASP A 78 18.47 19.65 16.58
CA ASP A 78 18.55 20.85 17.39
C ASP A 78 18.22 20.45 18.84
N PRO A 79 19.19 20.47 19.77
CA PRO A 79 19.00 19.97 21.13
C PRO A 79 18.03 20.83 21.96
N ASP A 80 17.59 21.98 21.44
CA ASP A 80 16.60 22.87 22.08
C ASP A 80 15.18 22.75 21.48
N MET A 81 14.94 21.85 20.52
CA MET A 81 13.58 21.58 20.04
C MET A 81 12.80 20.83 21.13
N PRO A 82 11.72 21.41 21.69
CA PRO A 82 10.91 20.71 22.68
C PRO A 82 10.24 19.49 22.05
N ASP A 83 10.10 18.40 22.82
CA ASP A 83 9.30 17.24 22.44
C ASP A 83 7.88 17.69 22.03
N PRO A 84 7.24 17.02 21.06
CA PRO A 84 5.94 17.44 20.58
C PRO A 84 4.91 17.24 21.69
N ALA A 85 3.93 18.15 21.78
CA ALA A 85 2.88 18.03 22.78
C ALA A 85 2.11 16.71 22.59
N ILE A 86 1.99 15.91 23.65
CA ILE A 86 1.18 14.69 23.63
C ILE A 86 -0.24 15.03 24.10
N ILE A 87 -1.20 14.85 23.20
CA ILE A 87 -2.60 15.20 23.39
C ILE A 87 -3.43 13.92 23.43
N HIS A 88 -4.24 13.75 24.47
CA HIS A 88 -5.07 12.55 24.64
C HIS A 88 -6.55 12.80 24.35
N HIS A 89 -7.04 14.03 24.56
CA HIS A 89 -8.45 14.37 24.39
C HIS A 89 -8.68 15.25 23.15
N PRO A 90 -9.73 15.01 22.35
CA PRO A 90 -9.98 15.80 21.14
C PRO A 90 -10.25 17.29 21.40
N ASP A 91 -10.75 17.64 22.59
CA ASP A 91 -11.02 19.05 22.96
C ASP A 91 -9.75 19.91 23.01
N ASP A 92 -8.59 19.27 23.23
CA ASP A 92 -7.29 19.92 23.30
C ASP A 92 -6.62 20.07 21.91
N LEU A 93 -7.28 19.65 20.83
CA LEU A 93 -6.76 19.73 19.45
C LEU A 93 -7.03 21.08 18.76
N ARG A 94 -7.69 22.03 19.44
CA ARG A 94 -8.20 23.26 18.82
C ARG A 94 -7.14 24.10 18.11
N GLU A 95 -5.91 24.15 18.63
CA GLU A 95 -4.82 24.90 18.02
C GLU A 95 -4.24 24.23 16.77
N PHE A 96 -4.55 22.94 16.55
CA PHE A 96 -4.11 22.14 15.40
C PHE A 96 -5.14 22.06 14.26
N HIS A 97 -6.37 22.53 14.50
CA HIS A 97 -7.44 22.55 13.49
C HIS A 97 -7.02 23.37 12.26
N GLY A 98 -7.38 22.89 11.07
CA GLY A 98 -6.98 23.52 9.80
C GLY A 98 -5.52 23.30 9.40
N GLY A 99 -4.74 22.56 10.20
CA GLY A 99 -3.38 22.14 9.89
C GLY A 99 -3.30 20.94 8.95
N THR A 100 -2.19 20.20 9.05
CA THR A 100 -1.95 18.97 8.28
C THR A 100 -1.85 17.78 9.22
N PHE A 101 -2.57 16.70 8.91
CA PHE A 101 -2.69 15.53 9.76
C PHE A 101 -2.04 14.28 9.15
N VAL A 102 -1.32 13.51 9.97
CA VAL A 102 -0.71 12.23 9.57
C VAL A 102 -1.21 11.12 10.51
N PRO A 103 -2.26 10.38 10.13
CA PRO A 103 -2.74 9.28 10.95
C PRO A 103 -1.77 8.09 10.90
N THR A 104 -1.32 7.63 12.07
CA THR A 104 -0.48 6.43 12.20
C THR A 104 -0.95 5.54 13.36
N MET A 105 -0.41 4.32 13.41
CA MET A 105 -0.62 3.41 14.53
C MET A 105 0.55 3.38 15.53
N GLY A 106 1.55 4.25 15.38
CA GLY A 106 2.80 4.19 16.14
C GLY A 106 3.83 3.22 15.56
N ALA A 107 4.85 2.89 16.35
CA ALA A 107 6.05 2.17 15.92
C ALA A 107 6.67 2.85 14.69
N LEU A 108 6.98 4.14 14.85
CA LEU A 108 7.41 5.00 13.76
C LEU A 108 8.73 4.52 13.18
N HIS A 109 8.85 4.67 11.87
CA HIS A 109 10.02 4.30 11.08
C HIS A 109 10.16 5.30 9.94
N GLU A 110 11.26 5.26 9.19
CA GLU A 110 11.56 6.24 8.12
C GLU A 110 10.38 6.47 7.13
N GLY A 111 9.59 5.44 6.83
CA GLY A 111 8.39 5.59 6.00
C GLY A 111 7.25 6.41 6.63
N HIS A 112 7.15 6.48 7.96
CA HIS A 112 6.22 7.39 8.66
C HIS A 112 6.82 8.79 8.76
N LEU A 113 8.12 8.89 9.05
CA LEU A 113 8.83 10.16 9.15
C LEU A 113 8.79 10.93 7.82
N SER A 114 8.86 10.24 6.69
CA SER A 114 8.67 10.88 5.38
C SER A 114 7.27 11.47 5.18
N LEU A 115 6.23 10.88 5.79
CA LEU A 115 4.87 11.45 5.75
C LEU A 115 4.80 12.73 6.57
N ILE A 116 5.41 12.73 7.77
CA ILE A 116 5.48 13.91 8.64
C ILE A 116 6.32 15.02 7.97
N GLN A 117 7.44 14.68 7.34
CA GLN A 117 8.25 15.62 6.56
C GLN A 117 7.49 16.16 5.34
N THR A 118 6.63 15.35 4.72
CA THR A 118 5.72 15.83 3.66
C THR A 118 4.69 16.78 4.25
N ALA A 119 4.14 16.47 5.42
CA ALA A 119 3.19 17.32 6.12
C ALA A 119 3.77 18.69 6.49
N SER A 120 5.02 18.74 6.96
CA SER A 120 5.70 19.98 7.36
C SER A 120 6.04 20.91 6.19
N GLN A 121 5.92 20.43 4.94
CA GLN A 121 6.00 21.27 3.75
C GLN A 121 4.70 22.04 3.46
N HIS A 122 3.61 21.74 4.17
CA HIS A 122 2.33 22.44 4.05
C HIS A 122 2.16 23.51 5.14
N PRO A 123 1.38 24.58 4.89
CA PRO A 123 1.13 25.61 5.89
C PRO A 123 0.32 25.10 7.08
N GLY A 124 0.61 25.65 8.26
CA GLY A 124 -0.09 25.36 9.51
C GLY A 124 0.60 24.27 10.33
N PRO A 125 0.02 23.92 11.48
CA PRO A 125 0.63 22.94 12.37
C PRO A 125 0.49 21.51 11.82
N VAL A 126 1.46 20.67 12.15
CA VAL A 126 1.53 19.25 11.82
C VAL A 126 1.14 18.43 13.04
N LEU A 127 0.04 17.70 12.91
CA LEU A 127 -0.44 16.76 13.91
C LEU A 127 -0.25 15.34 13.38
N ALA A 128 0.36 14.45 14.15
CA ALA A 128 0.31 13.01 13.86
C ALA A 128 -0.54 12.30 14.91
N SER A 129 -1.19 11.19 14.55
CA SER A 129 -1.82 10.32 15.55
C SER A 129 -1.02 9.07 15.79
N ILE A 130 -1.10 8.55 17.02
CA ILE A 130 -0.63 7.21 17.37
C ILE A 130 -1.80 6.48 18.03
N PHE A 131 -2.44 5.61 17.25
CA PHE A 131 -3.54 4.79 17.73
C PHE A 131 -3.56 3.42 17.05
N VAL A 132 -3.30 2.37 17.82
CA VAL A 132 -3.43 0.99 17.34
C VAL A 132 -4.92 0.63 17.32
N ASN A 133 -5.53 0.71 16.14
CA ASN A 133 -6.95 0.45 15.98
C ASN A 133 -7.30 -1.04 16.14
N PRO A 134 -8.04 -1.47 17.18
CA PRO A 134 -8.41 -2.89 17.34
C PRO A 134 -9.39 -3.38 16.26
N THR A 135 -10.21 -2.50 15.66
CA THR A 135 -11.30 -2.90 14.75
C THR A 135 -10.85 -3.33 13.36
N GLN A 136 -9.58 -3.11 13.00
CA GLN A 136 -8.99 -3.52 11.73
C GLN A 136 -8.15 -4.80 11.83
N PHE A 137 -8.08 -5.42 13.01
CA PHE A 137 -7.40 -6.70 13.22
C PHE A 137 -8.42 -7.84 13.30
N SER A 138 -8.12 -8.95 12.64
CA SER A 138 -8.81 -10.22 12.83
C SER A 138 -8.34 -10.91 14.12
N PRO A 139 -9.08 -11.87 14.70
CA PRO A 139 -8.66 -12.60 15.91
C PRO A 139 -7.30 -13.29 15.79
N ASP A 140 -6.88 -13.65 14.57
CA ASP A 140 -5.59 -14.27 14.26
C ASP A 140 -4.49 -13.26 13.87
N GLU A 141 -4.79 -11.95 13.86
CA GLU A 141 -3.83 -10.88 13.59
C GLU A 141 -3.25 -10.30 14.90
N ASP A 142 -2.00 -9.85 14.82
CA ASP A 142 -1.07 -9.70 15.95
C ASP A 142 -1.28 -8.38 16.75
N PHE A 143 -2.49 -8.15 17.28
CA PHE A 143 -2.81 -6.93 18.05
C PHE A 143 -1.98 -6.82 19.35
N ASP A 144 -1.84 -7.93 20.08
CA ASP A 144 -1.14 -7.97 21.37
C ASP A 144 0.38 -7.83 21.24
N ALA A 145 0.95 -8.18 20.08
CA ALA A 145 2.38 -8.06 19.82
C ALA A 145 2.79 -6.70 19.21
N TYR A 146 1.85 -5.77 19.00
CA TYR A 146 2.17 -4.50 18.35
C TYR A 146 3.06 -3.62 19.27
N PRO A 147 4.22 -3.12 18.80
CA PRO A 147 5.13 -2.33 19.62
C PRO A 147 4.46 -1.07 20.14
N ARG A 148 4.65 -0.76 21.43
CA ARG A 148 4.14 0.46 22.07
C ARG A 148 5.30 1.23 22.68
N GLY A 149 5.66 2.35 22.07
CA GLY A 149 6.77 3.20 22.51
C GLY A 149 6.45 4.66 22.25
N LEU A 150 5.44 5.21 22.94
CA LEU A 150 4.93 6.55 22.67
C LEU A 150 6.02 7.63 22.79
N ASP A 151 6.89 7.56 23.81
CA ASP A 151 7.97 8.53 23.99
C ASP A 151 8.98 8.49 22.82
N GLN A 152 9.36 7.28 22.39
CA GLN A 152 10.26 7.09 21.25
C GLN A 152 9.64 7.61 19.95
N ASP A 153 8.37 7.28 19.72
CA ASP A 153 7.63 7.74 18.55
C ASP A 153 7.47 9.26 18.56
N ALA A 154 7.23 9.87 19.73
CA ALA A 154 7.11 11.32 19.88
C ALA A 154 8.42 12.04 19.54
N SER A 155 9.57 11.58 20.06
CA SER A 155 10.86 12.18 19.73
C SER A 155 11.18 12.05 18.23
N LEU A 156 10.95 10.88 17.62
CA LEU A 156 11.15 10.69 16.18
C LEU A 156 10.22 11.59 15.34
N ALA A 157 8.97 11.76 15.78
CA ALA A 157 8.01 12.62 15.09
C ALA A 157 8.42 14.10 15.15
N ALA A 158 8.90 14.59 16.30
CA ALA A 158 9.42 15.95 16.42
C ALA A 158 10.62 16.20 15.49
N GLU A 159 11.57 15.26 15.41
CA GLU A 159 12.70 15.35 14.47
C GLU A 159 12.24 15.44 13.00
N ALA A 160 11.09 14.84 12.67
CA ALA A 160 10.49 14.90 11.34
C ALA A 160 9.65 16.17 11.08
N GLY A 161 9.49 17.05 12.08
CA GLY A 161 8.74 18.30 12.00
C GLY A 161 7.27 18.19 12.43
N CYS A 162 6.95 17.27 13.34
CA CYS A 162 5.63 17.18 13.97
C CYS A 162 5.51 18.17 15.14
N ASP A 163 4.42 18.94 15.21
CA ASP A 163 4.18 19.90 16.30
C ASP A 163 3.51 19.23 17.51
N ALA A 164 2.62 18.25 17.28
CA ALA A 164 1.98 17.48 18.34
C ALA A 164 1.63 16.05 17.93
N ILE A 165 1.49 15.19 18.94
CA ILE A 165 1.00 13.82 18.82
C ILE A 165 -0.38 13.72 19.46
N TYR A 166 -1.37 13.29 18.68
CA TYR A 166 -2.66 12.85 19.19
C TYR A 166 -2.62 11.35 19.51
N ALA A 167 -2.59 11.01 20.80
CA ALA A 167 -2.53 9.64 21.32
C ALA A 167 -3.79 9.30 22.14
N PRO A 168 -4.98 9.21 21.51
CA PRO A 168 -6.22 8.95 22.23
C PRO A 168 -6.29 7.56 22.82
N SER A 169 -7.09 7.40 23.90
CA SER A 169 -7.42 6.08 24.40
C SER A 169 -8.49 5.39 23.53
N PRO A 170 -8.63 4.06 23.59
CA PRO A 170 -9.72 3.36 22.93
C PRO A 170 -11.10 3.86 23.33
N GLU A 171 -11.29 4.30 24.58
CA GLU A 171 -12.56 4.86 25.07
C GLU A 171 -12.84 6.25 24.48
N THR A 172 -11.80 7.04 24.22
CA THR A 172 -11.93 8.32 23.51
C THR A 172 -12.33 8.11 22.06
N ILE A 173 -11.76 7.11 21.38
CA ILE A 173 -12.12 6.78 20.01
C ILE A 173 -13.46 6.05 19.94
N TYR A 174 -13.75 5.12 20.86
CA TYR A 174 -14.90 4.22 20.90
C TYR A 174 -15.65 4.32 22.23
N PRO A 175 -16.35 5.43 22.50
CA PRO A 175 -17.05 5.64 23.76
C PRO A 175 -18.20 4.63 23.99
N GLU A 176 -18.73 4.05 22.92
CA GLU A 176 -19.76 3.00 22.97
C GLU A 176 -19.19 1.61 23.31
N GLY A 177 -17.86 1.49 23.37
CA GLY A 177 -17.15 0.25 23.63
C GLY A 177 -16.80 -0.56 22.37
N PRO A 178 -15.95 -1.60 22.52
CA PRO A 178 -15.36 -2.34 21.41
C PRO A 178 -16.38 -3.14 20.58
N GLU A 179 -17.41 -3.72 21.21
CA GLU A 179 -18.44 -4.48 20.49
C GLU A 179 -19.25 -3.60 19.53
N ALA A 180 -19.64 -2.40 20.00
CA ALA A 180 -20.32 -1.41 19.19
C ALA A 180 -19.41 -0.90 18.06
N ALA A 181 -18.12 -0.72 18.31
CA ALA A 181 -17.14 -0.35 17.30
C ALA A 181 -17.00 -1.39 16.18
N VAL A 182 -16.94 -2.68 16.53
CA VAL A 182 -16.91 -3.78 15.55
C VAL A 182 -18.20 -3.81 14.72
N ALA A 183 -19.36 -3.66 15.36
CA ALA A 183 -20.64 -3.60 14.65
C ALA A 183 -20.73 -2.38 13.70
N ALA A 184 -20.25 -1.22 14.15
CA ALA A 184 -20.20 0.00 13.34
C ALA A 184 -19.25 -0.15 12.14
N ALA A 185 -18.08 -0.76 12.33
CA ALA A 185 -17.14 -1.04 11.25
C ALA A 185 -17.73 -1.98 10.19
N ALA A 186 -18.43 -3.04 10.62
CA ALA A 186 -19.10 -3.97 9.72
C ALA A 186 -20.26 -3.34 8.93
N ALA A 187 -20.92 -2.33 9.50
CA ALA A 187 -22.03 -1.61 8.88
C ALA A 187 -21.61 -0.33 8.14
N PHE A 188 -20.31 -0.01 8.10
CA PHE A 188 -19.83 1.25 7.52
C PHE A 188 -20.18 1.33 6.02
N PRO A 189 -20.71 2.47 5.52
CA PRO A 189 -21.03 2.63 4.11
C PRO A 189 -19.74 2.72 3.27
N LEU A 190 -19.33 1.60 2.67
CA LEU A 190 -18.07 1.51 1.96
C LEU A 190 -18.17 2.05 0.51
N PRO A 191 -17.17 2.83 0.04
CA PRO A 191 -17.12 3.28 -1.34
C PRO A 191 -16.81 2.11 -2.28
N PRO A 192 -17.10 2.25 -3.59
CA PRO A 192 -16.88 1.15 -4.54
C PRO A 192 -15.43 0.65 -4.66
N ALA A 193 -14.44 1.47 -4.28
CA ALA A 193 -13.02 1.10 -4.22
C ALA A 193 -12.69 0.09 -3.10
N ALA A 194 -13.58 -0.08 -2.12
CA ALA A 194 -13.39 -0.97 -0.96
C ALA A 194 -14.02 -2.36 -1.12
N ILE A 195 -14.85 -2.61 -2.15
CA ILE A 195 -15.69 -3.83 -2.22
C ILE A 195 -15.79 -4.48 -3.61
N ARG A 196 -15.26 -3.83 -4.65
CA ARG A 196 -15.35 -4.29 -6.05
C ARG A 196 -14.02 -4.68 -6.70
N PRO A 197 -12.86 -4.07 -6.36
CA PRO A 197 -11.63 -4.28 -7.13
C PRO A 197 -11.10 -5.72 -7.14
N GLY A 198 -11.43 -6.53 -6.13
CA GLY A 198 -10.89 -7.88 -5.98
C GLY A 198 -9.39 -7.87 -5.66
N LEU A 199 -8.96 -6.91 -4.84
CA LEU A 199 -7.60 -6.70 -4.38
C LEU A 199 -7.52 -7.04 -2.87
N GLU A 200 -7.10 -6.10 -2.01
CA GLU A 200 -7.10 -6.31 -0.55
C GLU A 200 -8.51 -6.57 -0.02
N ASP A 201 -9.54 -6.07 -0.69
CA ASP A 201 -10.95 -6.29 -0.36
C ASP A 201 -11.37 -7.77 -0.47
N ALA A 202 -10.77 -8.52 -1.40
CA ALA A 202 -11.07 -9.94 -1.55
C ALA A 202 -10.39 -10.78 -0.46
N ASP A 203 -9.15 -10.46 -0.12
CA ASP A 203 -8.36 -11.18 0.89
C ASP A 203 -8.80 -10.83 2.32
N ARG A 204 -9.33 -9.62 2.53
CA ARG A 204 -9.61 -9.05 3.86
C ARG A 204 -10.98 -8.32 3.87
N PRO A 205 -12.10 -9.04 3.78
CA PRO A 205 -13.43 -8.46 3.55
C PRO A 205 -13.93 -7.51 4.66
N HIS A 206 -13.37 -7.58 5.86
CA HIS A 206 -13.72 -6.70 6.98
C HIS A 206 -12.77 -5.49 7.14
N PHE A 207 -11.63 -5.49 6.45
CA PHE A 207 -10.53 -4.56 6.71
C PHE A 207 -10.92 -3.09 6.47
N PHE A 208 -11.53 -2.79 5.32
CA PHE A 208 -11.86 -1.40 4.98
C PHE A 208 -12.97 -0.80 5.84
N GLY A 209 -13.87 -1.61 6.41
CA GLY A 209 -14.87 -1.13 7.36
C GLY A 209 -14.22 -0.54 8.62
N GLY A 210 -13.25 -1.27 9.18
CA GLY A 210 -12.46 -0.81 10.34
C GLY A 210 -11.58 0.40 10.01
N VAL A 211 -10.93 0.40 8.84
CA VAL A 211 -10.10 1.53 8.38
C VAL A 211 -10.93 2.79 8.19
N CYS A 212 -12.05 2.72 7.48
CA CYS A 212 -12.93 3.87 7.27
C CYS A 212 -13.46 4.41 8.59
N LEU A 213 -13.90 3.53 9.51
CA LEU A 213 -14.40 3.94 10.82
C LEU A 213 -13.34 4.71 11.62
N ILE A 214 -12.12 4.18 11.73
CA ILE A 214 -11.08 4.87 12.52
C ILE A 214 -10.64 6.18 11.86
N VAL A 215 -10.46 6.19 10.54
CA VAL A 215 -10.01 7.39 9.83
C VAL A 215 -11.06 8.48 9.91
N GLN A 216 -12.35 8.14 9.77
CA GLN A 216 -13.45 9.10 9.94
C GLN A 216 -13.40 9.74 11.34
N ARG A 217 -13.31 8.95 12.41
CA ARG A 217 -13.27 9.48 13.79
C ARG A 217 -12.04 10.37 14.03
N LEU A 218 -10.86 9.93 13.58
CA LEU A 218 -9.63 10.72 13.71
C LEU A 218 -9.73 12.06 12.95
N LEU A 219 -10.29 12.07 11.74
CA LEU A 219 -10.48 13.30 10.97
C LEU A 219 -11.51 14.23 11.61
N GLN A 220 -12.59 13.69 12.18
CA GLN A 220 -13.58 14.46 12.94
C GLN A 220 -12.98 15.11 14.19
N HIS A 221 -12.05 14.43 14.87
CA HIS A 221 -11.35 14.98 16.04
C HIS A 221 -10.31 16.04 15.63
N ALA A 222 -9.46 15.71 14.66
CA ALA A 222 -8.33 16.55 14.24
C ALA A 222 -8.74 17.76 13.40
N ARG A 223 -9.83 17.66 12.64
CA ARG A 223 -10.36 18.70 11.73
C ARG A 223 -9.28 19.40 10.90
N PRO A 224 -8.41 18.66 10.21
CA PRO A 224 -7.31 19.25 9.45
C PRO A 224 -7.81 19.88 8.15
N ALA A 225 -7.00 20.76 7.54
CA ALA A 225 -7.23 21.14 6.14
C ALA A 225 -6.70 20.07 5.17
N ARG A 226 -5.71 19.29 5.60
CA ARG A 226 -5.02 18.27 4.79
C ARG A 226 -4.75 17.02 5.60
N ALA A 227 -4.82 15.85 4.98
CA ALA A 227 -4.37 14.61 5.59
C ALA A 227 -3.43 13.86 4.65
N ILE A 228 -2.27 13.44 5.15
CA ILE A 228 -1.24 12.76 4.37
C ILE A 228 -1.39 11.23 4.53
N PHE A 229 -1.41 10.51 3.41
CA PHE A 229 -1.41 9.06 3.39
C PHE A 229 -0.37 8.52 2.41
N GLY A 230 0.31 7.43 2.78
CA GLY A 230 1.35 6.83 1.95
C GLY A 230 0.79 6.09 0.73
N GLU A 231 1.43 6.25 -0.43
CA GLU A 231 1.07 5.56 -1.68
C GLU A 231 1.24 4.03 -1.60
N LYS A 232 2.04 3.52 -0.66
CA LYS A 232 2.33 2.09 -0.52
C LYS A 232 1.05 1.26 -0.43
N ASP A 233 0.09 1.73 0.35
CA ASP A 233 -1.21 1.10 0.57
C ASP A 233 -2.24 1.76 -0.38
N TRP A 234 -1.99 1.68 -1.69
CA TRP A 234 -2.72 2.45 -2.71
C TRP A 234 -4.24 2.27 -2.67
N GLN A 235 -4.74 1.04 -2.47
CA GLN A 235 -6.18 0.82 -2.35
C GLN A 235 -6.75 1.54 -1.13
N GLN A 236 -6.06 1.51 0.02
CA GLN A 236 -6.49 2.25 1.21
C GLN A 236 -6.57 3.74 0.94
N LEU A 237 -5.55 4.33 0.29
CA LEU A 237 -5.57 5.73 -0.11
C LEU A 237 -6.81 6.05 -0.95
N GLN A 238 -7.12 5.25 -1.98
CA GLN A 238 -8.31 5.48 -2.82
C GLN A 238 -9.64 5.28 -2.08
N VAL A 239 -9.68 4.37 -1.10
CA VAL A 239 -10.85 4.16 -0.24
C VAL A 239 -11.08 5.37 0.65
N ILE A 240 -10.03 5.89 1.28
CA ILE A 240 -10.09 7.06 2.16
C ILE A 240 -10.48 8.32 1.37
N ASP A 241 -9.85 8.55 0.22
CA ASP A 241 -10.18 9.68 -0.66
C ASP A 241 -11.65 9.65 -1.07
N ALA A 242 -12.17 8.48 -1.49
CA ALA A 242 -13.58 8.33 -1.85
C ALA A 242 -14.53 8.47 -0.65
N MET A 243 -14.14 8.02 0.54
CA MET A 243 -14.92 8.17 1.78
C MET A 243 -15.02 9.64 2.17
N VAL A 244 -13.90 10.36 2.20
CA VAL A 244 -13.83 11.79 2.55
C VAL A 244 -14.64 12.63 1.56
N ALA A 245 -14.53 12.35 0.26
CA ALA A 245 -15.29 13.07 -0.76
C ALA A 245 -16.82 12.86 -0.66
N ALA A 246 -17.28 11.74 -0.11
CA ALA A 246 -18.69 11.41 0.04
C ALA A 246 -19.31 11.92 1.35
N ASP A 247 -18.48 12.23 2.35
CA ASP A 247 -18.92 12.71 3.66
C ASP A 247 -18.95 14.25 3.69
N SER A 248 -20.14 14.82 3.85
CA SER A 248 -20.33 16.29 3.83
C SER A 248 -19.62 17.02 4.97
N GLU A 249 -19.26 16.34 6.06
CA GLU A 249 -18.52 16.94 7.17
C GLU A 249 -17.00 16.91 6.95
N LEU A 250 -16.53 16.04 6.04
CA LEU A 250 -15.10 15.84 5.77
C LEU A 250 -14.65 16.31 4.39
N SER A 251 -15.58 16.61 3.48
CA SER A 251 -15.29 16.88 2.06
C SER A 251 -14.39 18.10 1.79
N ASP A 252 -14.20 18.97 2.78
CA ASP A 252 -13.24 20.10 2.72
C ASP A 252 -11.79 19.68 3.02
N ILE A 253 -11.56 18.45 3.52
CA ILE A 253 -10.23 17.93 3.83
C ILE A 253 -9.56 17.43 2.55
N ALA A 254 -8.40 17.99 2.22
CA ALA A 254 -7.61 17.51 1.09
C ALA A 254 -6.77 16.28 1.47
N ILE A 255 -7.02 15.14 0.81
CA ILE A 255 -6.21 13.92 0.95
C ILE A 255 -4.98 14.05 0.05
N ILE A 256 -3.79 14.05 0.65
CA ILE A 256 -2.52 14.24 -0.06
C ILE A 256 -1.75 12.90 -0.08
N PRO A 257 -1.49 12.34 -1.27
CA PRO A 257 -0.65 11.15 -1.40
C PRO A 257 0.82 11.50 -1.17
N ALA A 258 1.52 10.67 -0.40
CA ALA A 258 2.96 10.77 -0.20
C ALA A 258 3.66 9.52 -0.76
N ALA A 259 4.73 9.74 -1.53
CA ALA A 259 5.41 8.67 -2.25
C ALA A 259 5.92 7.56 -1.32
N THR A 260 5.87 6.31 -1.80
CA THR A 260 6.40 5.16 -1.07
C THR A 260 7.90 5.29 -0.84
N MET A 261 8.30 5.36 0.43
CA MET A 261 9.71 5.24 0.80
C MET A 261 10.23 3.83 0.57
N ARG A 262 11.46 3.75 0.07
CA ARG A 262 12.12 2.48 -0.26
C ARG A 262 13.45 2.38 0.48
N ASP A 263 13.82 1.16 0.83
CA ASP A 263 15.18 0.84 1.26
C ASP A 263 16.16 1.06 0.09
N SER A 264 17.47 1.14 0.39
CA SER A 264 18.50 1.34 -0.64
C SER A 264 18.54 0.26 -1.73
N ASP A 265 18.00 -0.93 -1.43
CA ASP A 265 17.83 -2.05 -2.37
C ASP A 265 16.52 -1.97 -3.18
N GLY A 266 15.68 -0.96 -2.93
CA GLY A 266 14.43 -0.70 -3.65
C GLY A 266 13.18 -1.32 -3.03
N LEU A 267 13.29 -2.14 -1.97
CA LEU A 267 12.12 -2.69 -1.30
C LEU A 267 11.29 -1.58 -0.66
N ALA A 268 9.97 -1.58 -0.87
CA ALA A 268 9.07 -0.67 -0.16
C ALA A 268 9.19 -0.86 1.36
N LYS A 269 9.44 0.22 2.10
CA LYS A 269 9.58 0.17 3.55
C LYS A 269 8.27 -0.22 4.21
N SER A 270 8.34 -1.12 5.18
CA SER A 270 7.22 -1.64 5.94
C SER A 270 7.73 -2.15 7.27
N SER A 271 7.00 -1.92 8.36
CA SER A 271 7.30 -2.50 9.67
C SER A 271 7.42 -4.03 9.62
N ARG A 272 6.70 -4.68 8.68
CA ARG A 272 6.75 -6.14 8.46
C ARG A 272 8.08 -6.63 7.86
N ASN A 273 8.90 -5.76 7.27
CA ASN A 273 10.17 -6.15 6.66
C ASN A 273 11.18 -6.67 7.69
N THR A 274 11.04 -6.29 8.97
CA THR A 274 11.87 -6.78 10.08
C THR A 274 11.74 -8.29 10.30
N ARG A 275 10.66 -8.91 9.81
CA ARG A 275 10.43 -10.36 9.87
C ARG A 275 11.19 -11.14 8.81
N ILE A 276 11.71 -10.47 7.78
CA ILE A 276 12.39 -11.10 6.64
C ILE A 276 13.83 -11.43 7.03
N PRO A 277 14.23 -12.71 7.07
CA PRO A 277 15.61 -13.07 7.33
C PRO A 277 16.53 -12.52 6.21
N PRO A 278 17.80 -12.20 6.51
CA PRO A 278 18.74 -11.74 5.48
C PRO A 278 18.87 -12.69 4.28
N SER A 279 18.71 -14.01 4.48
CA SER A 279 18.73 -15.00 3.40
C SER A 279 17.57 -14.87 2.41
N GLU A 280 16.44 -14.34 2.86
CA GLU A 280 15.21 -14.20 2.06
C GLU A 280 15.08 -12.81 1.43
N ARG A 281 16.03 -11.91 1.71
CA ARG A 281 15.94 -10.51 1.29
C ARG A 281 15.94 -10.37 -0.23
N ASP A 282 16.77 -11.12 -0.95
CA ASP A 282 16.82 -11.04 -2.42
C ASP A 282 15.50 -11.49 -3.07
N ARG A 283 14.85 -12.52 -2.52
CA ARG A 283 13.53 -12.96 -2.97
C ARG A 283 12.47 -11.87 -2.78
N ALA A 284 12.51 -11.15 -1.65
CA ALA A 284 11.61 -10.01 -1.42
C ALA A 284 11.75 -8.90 -2.47
N LEU A 285 12.96 -8.69 -3.02
CA LEU A 285 13.20 -7.71 -4.10
C LEU A 285 12.49 -8.07 -5.41
N GLY A 286 11.96 -9.30 -5.53
CA GLY A 286 11.11 -9.71 -6.63
C GLY A 286 9.93 -8.78 -6.89
N LEU A 287 9.35 -8.14 -5.85
CA LEU A 287 8.27 -7.15 -6.02
C LEU A 287 8.74 -5.92 -6.80
N GLY A 288 9.86 -5.32 -6.37
CA GLY A 288 10.43 -4.15 -7.03
C GLY A 288 10.88 -4.45 -8.45
N ARG A 289 11.50 -5.62 -8.65
CA ARG A 289 11.91 -6.12 -9.99
C ARG A 289 10.69 -6.32 -10.89
N ALA A 290 9.62 -6.92 -10.39
CA ALA A 290 8.37 -7.12 -11.14
C ALA A 290 7.76 -5.78 -11.59
N LEU A 291 7.68 -4.79 -10.70
CA LEU A 291 7.21 -3.44 -11.06
C LEU A 291 8.12 -2.75 -12.08
N GLN A 292 9.43 -2.96 -11.98
CA GLN A 292 10.40 -2.39 -12.92
C GLN A 292 10.22 -2.96 -14.33
N VAL A 293 10.11 -4.29 -14.47
CA VAL A 293 9.91 -4.90 -15.79
C VAL A 293 8.55 -4.55 -16.38
N ALA A 294 7.50 -4.47 -15.55
CA ALA A 294 6.17 -4.06 -15.96
C ALA A 294 6.17 -2.65 -16.58
N HIS A 295 6.96 -1.73 -16.01
CA HIS A 295 7.02 -0.34 -16.45
C HIS A 295 7.53 -0.18 -17.89
N ALA A 296 8.26 -1.15 -18.43
CA ALA A 296 8.72 -1.17 -19.82
C ALA A 296 7.65 -1.68 -20.81
N ALA A 297 6.57 -2.30 -20.32
CA ALA A 297 5.52 -2.84 -21.18
C ALA A 297 4.63 -1.73 -21.76
N GLN A 298 4.23 -1.92 -23.01
CA GLN A 298 3.34 -1.00 -23.75
C GLN A 298 1.87 -1.40 -23.69
N HIS A 299 1.56 -2.57 -23.12
CA HIS A 299 0.19 -3.07 -23.00
C HIS A 299 -0.05 -3.67 -21.60
N PRO A 300 -1.22 -3.42 -20.97
CA PRO A 300 -1.55 -3.94 -19.64
C PRO A 300 -1.33 -5.45 -19.49
N ALA A 301 -1.90 -6.27 -20.39
CA ALA A 301 -1.76 -7.73 -20.35
C ALA A 301 -0.29 -8.21 -20.38
N THR A 302 0.57 -7.54 -21.16
CA THR A 302 2.01 -7.85 -21.19
C THR A 302 2.68 -7.48 -19.87
N ALA A 303 2.33 -6.32 -19.30
CA ALA A 303 2.84 -5.90 -17.99
C ALA A 303 2.44 -6.91 -16.90
N GLU A 304 1.17 -7.36 -16.89
CA GLU A 304 0.68 -8.37 -15.93
C GLU A 304 1.41 -9.70 -16.06
N SER A 305 1.65 -10.18 -17.29
CA SER A 305 2.43 -11.40 -17.54
C SER A 305 3.86 -11.26 -17.01
N MET A 306 4.54 -10.16 -17.37
CA MET A 306 5.93 -9.92 -16.95
C MET A 306 6.08 -9.82 -15.43
N MET A 307 5.11 -9.20 -14.75
CA MET A 307 5.08 -9.20 -13.28
C MET A 307 4.99 -10.62 -12.74
N ARG A 308 4.04 -11.43 -13.24
CA ARG A 308 3.83 -12.80 -12.76
C ARG A 308 5.07 -13.67 -12.97
N ASP A 309 5.63 -13.66 -14.17
CA ASP A 309 6.85 -14.42 -14.49
C ASP A 309 8.02 -14.03 -13.57
N THR A 310 8.15 -12.73 -13.25
CA THR A 310 9.20 -12.24 -12.35
C THR A 310 8.97 -12.66 -10.91
N LEU A 311 7.73 -12.56 -10.42
CA LEU A 311 7.38 -12.96 -9.06
C LEU A 311 7.57 -14.47 -8.86
N ASP A 312 7.13 -15.29 -9.82
CA ASP A 312 7.31 -16.74 -9.81
C ASP A 312 8.81 -17.11 -9.78
N ALA A 313 9.64 -16.43 -10.56
CA ALA A 313 11.10 -16.64 -10.57
C ALA A 313 11.80 -16.29 -9.25
N HIS A 314 11.13 -15.57 -8.33
CA HIS A 314 11.63 -15.26 -6.99
C HIS A 314 10.94 -16.08 -5.89
N ASP A 315 10.17 -17.12 -6.26
CA ASP A 315 9.41 -17.98 -5.36
C ASP A 315 8.46 -17.17 -4.45
N LEU A 316 7.74 -16.21 -5.04
CA LEU A 316 6.72 -15.41 -4.34
C LEU A 316 5.32 -15.90 -4.69
N ASP A 317 4.54 -16.28 -3.67
CA ASP A 317 3.16 -16.72 -3.86
C ASP A 317 2.28 -15.51 -4.22
N ILE A 318 1.87 -15.43 -5.49
CA ILE A 318 1.13 -14.27 -6.01
C ILE A 318 -0.31 -14.28 -5.49
N GLY A 319 -0.69 -13.23 -4.75
CA GLY A 319 -2.09 -12.92 -4.48
C GLY A 319 -2.72 -12.23 -5.69
N TYR A 320 -2.13 -11.10 -6.09
CA TYR A 320 -2.44 -10.44 -7.37
C TYR A 320 -1.22 -9.71 -7.93
N ALA A 321 -1.19 -9.57 -9.25
CA ALA A 321 -0.24 -8.72 -9.99
C ALA A 321 -1.00 -8.18 -11.22
N VAL A 322 -1.50 -6.95 -11.10
CA VAL A 322 -2.51 -6.40 -12.03
C VAL A 322 -2.22 -4.96 -12.41
N ILE A 323 -2.73 -4.55 -13.57
CA ILE A 323 -2.79 -3.15 -14.00
C ILE A 323 -4.21 -2.64 -13.83
N ARG A 324 -4.35 -1.48 -13.18
CA ARG A 324 -5.64 -0.87 -12.87
C ARG A 324 -5.65 0.62 -13.17
N ASN A 325 -6.85 1.16 -13.36
CA ASN A 325 -7.08 2.59 -13.28
C ASN A 325 -6.72 3.06 -11.85
N PRO A 326 -5.91 4.11 -11.67
CA PRO A 326 -5.39 4.50 -10.36
C PRO A 326 -6.49 4.98 -9.41
N ARG A 327 -7.64 5.42 -9.94
CA ARG A 327 -8.75 5.96 -9.13
C ARG A 327 -9.81 4.91 -8.84
N THR A 328 -10.32 4.24 -9.89
CA THR A 328 -11.42 3.29 -9.76
C THR A 328 -10.97 1.90 -9.35
N LEU A 329 -9.67 1.61 -9.50
CA LEU A 329 -9.05 0.30 -9.26
C LEU A 329 -9.65 -0.82 -10.14
N LEU A 330 -10.30 -0.45 -11.25
CA LEU A 330 -10.85 -1.38 -12.23
C LEU A 330 -9.84 -1.64 -13.37
N PRO A 331 -9.97 -2.78 -14.07
CA PRO A 331 -9.10 -3.10 -15.21
C PRO A 331 -9.09 -2.01 -16.28
N VAL A 332 -7.94 -1.85 -16.94
CA VAL A 332 -7.77 -0.99 -18.12
C VAL A 332 -7.35 -1.83 -19.32
N THR A 333 -7.70 -1.38 -20.53
CA THR A 333 -7.40 -2.10 -21.79
C THR A 333 -6.09 -1.65 -22.43
N ASP A 334 -5.66 -0.43 -22.17
CA ASP A 334 -4.47 0.18 -22.73
C ASP A 334 -3.86 1.19 -21.74
N PHE A 335 -2.84 1.93 -22.18
CA PHE A 335 -2.16 2.96 -21.41
C PHE A 335 -2.38 4.37 -21.97
N THR A 336 -3.50 4.61 -22.66
CA THR A 336 -3.84 5.95 -23.17
C THR A 336 -4.20 6.93 -22.04
N GLU A 337 -4.65 6.39 -20.91
CA GLU A 337 -4.93 7.10 -19.67
C GLU A 337 -4.02 6.62 -18.53
N PRO A 338 -3.90 7.37 -17.42
CA PRO A 338 -3.13 6.94 -16.25
C PRO A 338 -3.54 5.54 -15.78
N ALA A 339 -2.54 4.70 -15.57
CA ALA A 339 -2.68 3.34 -15.03
C ALA A 339 -1.66 3.12 -13.90
N ARG A 340 -1.92 2.14 -13.02
CA ARG A 340 -1.03 1.75 -11.93
C ARG A 340 -0.91 0.23 -11.88
N ALA A 341 0.33 -0.25 -11.73
CA ALA A 341 0.61 -1.63 -11.39
C ALA A 341 0.45 -1.82 -9.88
N LEU A 342 -0.25 -2.88 -9.48
CA LEU A 342 -0.53 -3.26 -8.10
C LEU A 342 -0.12 -4.72 -7.90
N ILE A 343 0.69 -4.99 -6.86
CA ILE A 343 1.14 -6.34 -6.52
C ILE A 343 0.85 -6.61 -5.03
N ALA A 344 0.34 -7.82 -4.76
CA ALA A 344 0.40 -8.45 -3.46
C ALA A 344 0.94 -9.89 -3.62
N ALA A 345 1.91 -10.26 -2.79
CA ALA A 345 2.48 -11.61 -2.80
C ALA A 345 2.93 -12.04 -1.39
N VAL A 346 2.99 -13.34 -1.14
CA VAL A 346 3.50 -13.91 0.11
C VAL A 346 4.88 -14.49 -0.10
N LEU A 347 5.86 -14.02 0.66
CA LEU A 347 7.17 -14.61 0.76
C LEU A 347 7.15 -15.66 1.88
N ARG A 348 7.53 -16.91 1.57
CA ARG A 348 7.59 -18.03 2.52
C ARG A 348 9.01 -18.59 2.63
N TRP A 349 9.39 -18.97 3.85
CA TRP A 349 10.65 -19.64 4.15
C TRP A 349 10.46 -20.63 5.31
N ASP A 350 11.50 -21.40 5.62
CA ASP A 350 11.44 -22.31 6.76
C ASP A 350 11.33 -21.52 8.08
N GLY A 351 10.22 -21.69 8.78
CA GLY A 351 9.94 -20.99 10.04
C GLY A 351 9.24 -19.64 9.90
N GLY A 352 8.74 -19.25 8.71
CA GLY A 352 7.95 -18.02 8.62
C GLY A 352 7.38 -17.66 7.25
N SER A 353 6.56 -16.61 7.24
CA SER A 353 6.11 -15.96 6.01
C SER A 353 5.80 -14.48 6.25
N VAL A 354 5.81 -13.70 5.17
CA VAL A 354 5.34 -12.31 5.19
C VAL A 354 4.56 -12.00 3.92
N ARG A 355 3.39 -11.36 4.08
CA ARG A 355 2.64 -10.79 2.95
C ARG A 355 3.19 -9.40 2.65
N LEU A 356 3.61 -9.20 1.40
CA LEU A 356 4.17 -7.98 0.87
C LEU A 356 3.22 -7.38 -0.16
N ILE A 357 3.16 -6.06 -0.19
CA ILE A 357 2.44 -5.29 -1.21
C ILE A 357 3.35 -4.20 -1.75
N ASP A 358 3.19 -3.88 -3.02
CA ASP A 358 3.85 -2.74 -3.64
C ASP A 358 3.07 -2.29 -4.88
N ASN A 359 3.35 -1.09 -5.35
CA ASN A 359 2.70 -0.52 -6.52
C ASN A 359 3.55 0.54 -7.21
N ARG A 360 3.23 0.81 -8.47
CA ARG A 360 3.92 1.83 -9.29
C ARG A 360 3.04 2.40 -10.37
N ALA A 361 3.08 3.72 -10.56
CA ALA A 361 2.44 4.38 -11.70
C ALA A 361 3.05 3.91 -13.04
N MET A 362 2.20 3.71 -14.04
CA MET A 362 2.60 3.27 -15.38
C MET A 362 2.80 4.47 -16.32
N THR A 363 3.67 4.30 -17.30
CA THR A 363 3.85 5.29 -18.37
C THR A 363 2.57 5.40 -19.19
N VAL A 364 2.15 6.64 -19.45
CA VAL A 364 1.05 6.92 -20.38
C VAL A 364 1.62 6.90 -21.80
N TRP A 365 1.10 6.00 -22.63
CA TRP A 365 1.47 5.87 -24.04
C TRP A 365 0.37 6.52 -24.87
N ARG A 366 0.72 7.57 -25.62
CA ARG A 366 -0.21 8.31 -26.48
C ARG A 366 -0.05 7.93 -27.94
#